data_AF-A0A8H4VWN9-F1
#
_entry.id   AF-A0A8H4VWN9-F1
#
_cell.length_a   1.000
_cell.length_b   1.000
_cell.length_c   1.000
_cell.angle_alpha   90.00
_cell.angle_beta   90.00
_cell.angle_gamma   90.00
#
_symmetry.space_group_name_H-M   'P 1'
#
loop_
_entity.id
_entity.type
_entity.pdbx_description
1 polymer ?
#
loop_
_entity_poly.entity_id
_entity_poly.type
_entity_poly.pdbx_seq_one_letter_code
_entity_poly.pdbx_strand_id
1 'polypeptide(L)'
;MTQTVYEDVMRKSRQTFNSVLGTNDPNLSLFKKSGGKMITWHGLSDPLIFPNGTSQYYDRVLAQDASAKDYYRFFQAPGIETEALSVEF
;
A
#
# COMPACT_ATOMS: atom_id res chain seq x y z
N MET A 1 -19.64 -10.17 -17.81
CA MET A 1 -18.81 -8.96 -18.00
C MET A 1 -17.63 -9.33 -18.88
N THR A 2 -17.34 -8.57 -19.94
CA THR A 2 -16.13 -8.80 -20.76
C THR A 2 -14.93 -8.12 -20.12
N GLN A 3 -13.72 -8.57 -20.46
CA GLN A 3 -12.46 -7.99 -19.95
C GLN A 3 -12.38 -6.49 -20.22
N THR A 4 -12.73 -6.05 -21.43
CA THR A 4 -12.72 -4.64 -21.82
C THR A 4 -13.67 -3.79 -20.98
N VAL A 5 -14.88 -4.29 -20.71
CA VAL A 5 -15.85 -3.56 -19.85
C VAL A 5 -15.32 -3.43 -18.43
N TYR A 6 -14.70 -4.47 -17.89
CA TYR A 6 -14.07 -4.42 -16.56
C TYR A 6 -12.95 -3.37 -16.50
N GLU A 7 -12.04 -3.38 -17.47
CA GLU A 7 -10.92 -2.44 -17.54
C GLU A 7 -11.38 -0.99 -17.64
N ASP A 8 -12.41 -0.72 -18.44
CA ASP A 8 -12.98 0.61 -18.59
C ASP A 8 -13.61 1.13 -17.30
N VAL A 9 -14.37 0.28 -16.59
CA VAL A 9 -14.96 0.64 -15.29
C VAL A 9 -13.86 0.91 -14.25
N MET A 10 -12.82 0.08 -14.19
CA MET A 10 -11.71 0.26 -13.25
C MET A 10 -10.89 1.52 -13.54
N ARG A 11 -10.63 1.80 -14.82
CA ARG A 11 -9.97 3.04 -15.25
C ARG A 11 -10.78 4.26 -14.82
N LYS A 12 -12.10 4.25 -15.08
CA LYS A 12 -12.99 5.35 -14.70
C LYS A 12 -13.03 5.55 -13.18
N SER A 13 -13.14 4.46 -12.42
CA SER A 13 -13.09 4.50 -10.95
C SER A 13 -11.81 5.19 -10.44
N ARG A 14 -10.64 4.78 -10.93
CA ARG A 14 -9.36 5.43 -10.55
C ARG A 14 -9.33 6.91 -10.92
N GLN A 15 -9.76 7.28 -12.12
CA GLN A 15 -9.79 8.69 -12.55
C GLN A 15 -10.69 9.55 -11.65
N THR A 16 -11.83 9.01 -11.21
CA THR A 16 -12.78 9.74 -10.39
C THR A 16 -12.35 9.83 -8.92
N PHE A 17 -11.84 8.75 -8.34
CA PHE A 17 -11.71 8.64 -6.88
C PHE A 17 -10.27 8.69 -6.36
N ASN A 18 -9.25 8.52 -7.19
CA ASN A 18 -7.88 8.37 -6.69
C ASN A 18 -7.37 9.59 -5.92
N SER A 19 -7.81 10.81 -6.27
CA SER A 19 -7.40 12.04 -5.57
C SER A 19 -7.87 12.13 -4.12
N VAL A 20 -8.95 11.42 -3.76
CA VAL A 20 -9.54 11.46 -2.41
C VAL A 20 -9.33 10.14 -1.66
N LEU A 21 -9.42 9.00 -2.35
CA LEU A 21 -9.40 7.67 -1.74
C LEU A 21 -8.12 6.87 -2.04
N GLY A 22 -7.28 7.30 -2.97
CA GLY A 22 -6.16 6.48 -3.46
C GLY A 22 -5.05 6.26 -2.45
N THR A 23 -4.78 7.25 -1.58
CA THR A 23 -3.76 7.23 -0.51
C THR A 23 -2.43 6.58 -0.92
N ASN A 24 -1.99 6.82 -2.16
CA ASN A 24 -0.90 6.09 -2.81
C ASN A 24 0.23 6.99 -3.33
N ASP A 25 0.30 8.23 -2.84
CA ASP A 25 1.39 9.17 -3.14
C ASP A 25 2.70 8.66 -2.50
N PRO A 26 3.75 8.37 -3.29
CA PRO A 26 5.03 7.92 -2.76
C PRO A 26 5.91 9.07 -2.24
N ASN A 27 5.54 10.34 -2.46
CA ASN A 27 6.32 11.48 -2.02
C ASN A 27 6.10 11.76 -0.52
N LEU A 28 6.97 11.18 0.31
CA LEU A 28 6.96 11.38 1.76
C LEU A 28 7.90 12.50 2.24
N SER A 29 8.32 13.42 1.37
CA SER A 29 9.30 14.47 1.70
C SER A 29 8.88 15.37 2.87
N LEU A 30 7.60 15.73 2.97
CA LEU A 30 7.09 16.52 4.10
C LEU A 30 7.07 15.70 5.40
N PHE A 31 6.69 14.42 5.34
CA PHE A 31 6.73 13.52 6.49
C PHE A 31 8.17 13.37 7.02
N LYS A 32 9.13 13.16 6.12
CA LYS A 32 10.57 13.14 6.43
C LYS A 32 11.04 14.45 7.06
N LYS A 33 10.69 15.61 6.47
CA LYS A 33 11.10 16.94 6.96
C LYS A 33 10.55 17.23 8.36
N SER A 34 9.37 16.71 8.68
CA SER A 34 8.76 16.82 10.01
C SER A 34 9.35 15.83 11.03
N GLY A 35 10.34 15.01 10.66
CA GLY A 35 10.95 14.03 11.55
C GLY A 35 10.10 12.75 11.76
N GLY A 36 9.10 12.54 10.91
CA GLY A 36 8.20 11.39 10.98
C GLY A 36 8.93 10.06 10.83
N LYS A 37 8.44 9.03 11.53
CA LYS A 37 8.89 7.63 11.42
C LYS A 37 7.67 6.75 11.20
N MET A 38 7.75 5.84 10.25
CA MET A 38 6.67 4.93 9.88
C MET A 38 7.18 3.49 9.87
N ILE A 39 6.37 2.61 10.44
CA ILE A 39 6.50 1.16 10.31
C ILE A 39 5.20 0.68 9.69
N THR A 40 5.32 -0.04 8.59
CA THR A 40 4.21 -0.79 8.00
C THR A 40 4.57 -2.26 8.03
N TRP A 41 3.56 -3.11 8.12
CA TRP A 41 3.73 -4.53 7.94
C TRP A 41 2.53 -5.11 7.18
N HIS A 42 2.68 -6.32 6.64
CA HIS A 42 1.60 -6.98 5.91
C HIS A 42 1.73 -8.50 6.05
N GLY A 43 0.64 -9.16 6.43
CA GLY A 43 0.48 -10.61 6.36
C GLY A 43 0.60 -11.15 4.94
N LEU A 44 1.51 -12.11 4.70
CA LEU A 44 1.70 -12.67 3.37
C LEU A 44 0.61 -13.67 2.97
N SER A 45 -0.22 -14.09 3.92
CA SER A 45 -1.36 -14.99 3.70
C SER A 45 -2.69 -14.24 3.66
N ASP A 46 -2.69 -12.90 3.60
CA ASP A 46 -3.90 -12.08 3.53
C ASP A 46 -4.69 -12.35 2.23
N PRO A 47 -5.92 -12.92 2.31
CA PRO A 47 -6.72 -13.23 1.13
C PRO A 47 -7.61 -12.06 0.67
N LEU A 48 -7.73 -11.00 1.46
CA LEU A 48 -8.65 -9.87 1.21
C LEU A 48 -7.93 -8.64 0.67
N ILE A 49 -6.75 -8.33 1.22
CA ILE A 49 -5.92 -7.21 0.83
C ILE A 49 -4.57 -7.81 0.41
N PHE A 50 -4.36 -7.97 -0.90
CA PHE A 50 -3.16 -8.69 -1.34
C PHE A 50 -1.85 -7.94 -1.01
N PRO A 51 -0.82 -8.63 -0.50
CA PRO A 51 0.42 -8.02 0.01
C PRO A 51 1.27 -7.32 -1.06
N ASN A 52 1.03 -7.62 -2.34
CA ASN A 52 1.72 -6.97 -3.45
C ASN A 52 1.44 -5.46 -3.51
N GLY A 53 0.25 -5.01 -3.09
CA GLY A 53 -0.08 -3.58 -3.09
C GLY A 53 0.84 -2.77 -2.16
N THR A 54 1.06 -3.27 -0.95
CA THR A 54 1.96 -2.64 0.03
C THR A 54 3.42 -2.74 -0.40
N SER A 55 3.84 -3.89 -0.92
CA SER A 55 5.21 -4.10 -1.41
C SER A 55 5.55 -3.11 -2.54
N GLN A 56 4.66 -2.98 -3.54
CA GLN A 56 4.83 -2.02 -4.63
C GLN A 56 4.77 -0.55 -4.18
N TYR A 57 4.00 -0.24 -3.13
CA TYR A 57 4.02 1.11 -2.55
C TYR A 57 5.37 1.41 -1.90
N TYR A 58 5.89 0.48 -1.10
CA TYR A 58 7.22 0.61 -0.49
C TYR A 58 8.31 0.82 -1.55
N ASP A 59 8.30 0.02 -2.62
CA ASP A 59 9.26 0.16 -3.72
C ASP A 59 9.16 1.53 -4.42
N ARG A 60 7.94 2.04 -4.64
CA ARG A 60 7.73 3.38 -5.21
C ARG A 60 8.24 4.49 -4.30
N VAL A 61 8.10 4.36 -2.98
CA VAL A 61 8.70 5.31 -2.02
C VAL A 61 10.22 5.25 -2.08
N LEU A 62 10.82 4.06 -2.10
CA LEU A 62 12.27 3.91 -2.22
C LEU A 62 12.82 4.44 -3.55
N ALA A 63 12.07 4.27 -4.64
CA ALA A 63 12.44 4.82 -5.94
C ALA A 63 12.40 6.36 -5.95
N GLN A 64 11.48 6.96 -5.20
CA GLN A 64 11.36 8.41 -5.04
C GLN A 64 12.41 9.00 -4.08
N ASP A 65 12.73 8.29 -3.00
CA ASP A 65 13.71 8.67 -1.98
C ASP A 65 14.48 7.44 -1.49
N ALA A 66 15.68 7.23 -2.02
CA ALA A 66 16.52 6.08 -1.68
C ALA A 66 16.89 6.03 -0.18
N SER A 67 16.87 7.17 0.53
CA SER A 67 17.12 7.23 1.96
C SER A 67 15.87 6.96 2.81
N ALA A 68 14.73 6.60 2.19
CA ALA A 68 13.49 6.37 2.92
C ALA A 68 13.60 5.22 3.94
N LYS A 69 14.57 4.31 3.80
CA LYS A 69 14.87 3.26 4.78
C LYS A 69 15.20 3.80 6.18
N ASP A 70 15.62 5.07 6.30
CA ASP A 70 15.94 5.71 7.56
C ASP A 70 14.70 6.14 8.36
N TYR A 71 13.54 6.25 7.71
CA TYR A 71 12.30 6.72 8.34
C TYR A 71 11.06 5.89 8.02
N TYR A 72 11.11 5.02 7.01
CA TYR A 72 10.03 4.12 6.65
C TYR A 72 10.57 2.70 6.49
N ARG A 73 10.07 1.79 7.32
CA ARG A 73 10.38 0.36 7.29
C ARG A 73 9.13 -0.46 6.99
N PHE A 74 9.26 -1.42 6.09
CA PHE A 74 8.21 -2.38 5.74
C PHE A 74 8.61 -3.79 6.17
N PHE A 75 7.74 -4.48 6.89
CA PHE A 75 7.94 -5.85 7.36
C PHE A 75 6.89 -6.79 6.76
N GLN A 76 7.34 -7.86 6.12
CA GLN A 76 6.47 -8.92 5.64
C GLN A 76 6.30 -9.96 6.75
N ALA A 77 5.07 -10.39 7.00
CA ALA A 77 4.72 -11.35 8.05
C ALA A 77 4.25 -12.68 7.43
N PRO A 78 5.12 -13.69 7.30
CA PRO A 78 4.74 -14.99 6.70
C PRO A 78 3.67 -15.71 7.52
N GLY A 79 2.69 -16.32 6.85
CA GLY A 79 1.64 -17.12 7.49
C GLY A 79 0.55 -16.31 8.21
N ILE A 80 0.68 -14.99 8.28
CA ILE A 80 -0.33 -14.11 8.88
C ILE A 80 -1.34 -13.72 7.79
N GLU A 81 -2.62 -13.89 8.10
CA GLU A 81 -3.75 -13.45 7.27
C GLU A 81 -4.14 -11.98 7.57
N THR A 82 -5.32 -11.53 7.15
CA THR A 82 -5.80 -10.16 7.42
C THR A 82 -6.03 -9.94 8.93
N GLU A 83 -5.50 -8.85 9.50
CA GLU A 83 -5.73 -8.48 10.91
C GLU A 83 -7.22 -8.30 11.28
N ALA A 84 -8.06 -7.99 10.30
CA ALA A 84 -9.48 -7.73 10.53
C ALA A 84 -10.29 -8.99 10.90
N LEU A 85 -9.72 -10.19 10.75
CA LEU A 85 -10.40 -11.46 11.02
C LEU A 85 -9.73 -12.32 12.10
N SER A 86 -8.58 -11.92 12.64
CA SER A 86 -7.88 -12.66 13.70
C SER A 86 -8.43 -12.43 15.12
N VAL A 87 -9.71 -12.04 15.24
CA VAL A 87 -10.44 -12.14 16.51
C VAL A 87 -10.97 -13.57 16.63
N GLU A 88 -10.09 -14.49 17.01
CA GLU A 88 -10.51 -15.80 17.49
C GLU A 88 -10.61 -15.78 19.02
N PHE A 89 -11.76 -16.22 19.55
CA PHE A 89 -11.98 -16.55 20.96
C PHE A 89 -11.42 -17.95 21.26
#